data_AF-A0A1J4L5Y7-F1
#
_entry.id   AF-A0A1J4L5Y7-F1
#
_cell.length_a   1.000
_cell.length_b   1.000
_cell.length_c   1.000
_cell.angle_alpha   90.00
_cell.angle_beta   90.00
_cell.angle_gamma   90.00
#
_symmetry.space_group_name_H-M   'P 1'
#
loop_
_entity.id
_entity.type
_entity.pdbx_description
1 polymer ?
#
loop_
_entity_poly.entity_id
_entity_poly.type
_entity_poly.pdbx_seq_one_letter_code
_entity_poly.pdbx_strand_id
1 'polypeptide(L)'
;MTIAHPLETPWTFYYFQRPPANSPDMNYEESIHKIGKVFTCEEFWSIYSHLIRPDKLPATIALHLFRGDSRAMWEDADNIKGGSFLLRLPKGQVKFLWEKLLLAMISEQFPGDVNGAAVSTRPKVDLYIWHRTASNEVARMEICSTLWRELGLPHKTKIDYSPFSDMMNTSASKTQIQYIIESDGPAMKIMTKGKQDA
;
A
#
# COMPACT_ATOMS: atom_id res chain seq x y z
N MET A 1 33.53 3.00 15.27
CA MET A 1 32.17 2.46 15.36
C MET A 1 31.26 3.40 14.59
N THR A 2 30.62 2.94 13.54
CA THR A 2 29.60 3.73 12.83
C THR A 2 28.36 3.82 13.71
N ILE A 3 27.88 5.02 13.98
CA ILE A 3 26.61 5.26 14.70
C ILE A 3 25.48 4.91 13.72
N ALA A 4 24.64 3.93 14.08
CA ALA A 4 23.45 3.60 13.30
C ALA A 4 22.34 4.62 13.58
N HIS A 5 21.50 4.87 12.59
CA HIS A 5 20.41 5.85 12.69
C HIS A 5 19.09 5.10 12.93
N PRO A 6 18.51 5.18 14.14
CA PRO A 6 17.30 4.46 14.48
C PRO A 6 16.10 4.99 13.69
N LEU A 7 15.20 4.07 13.30
CA LEU A 7 13.87 4.40 12.83
C LEU A 7 12.95 4.60 14.04
N GLU A 8 11.95 5.46 13.92
CA GLU A 8 10.94 5.68 14.97
C GLU A 8 10.14 4.41 15.24
N THR A 9 9.74 3.71 14.18
CA THR A 9 9.06 2.42 14.26
C THR A 9 9.82 1.35 13.48
N PRO A 10 9.79 0.08 13.91
CA PRO A 10 10.37 -0.99 13.13
C PRO A 10 9.50 -1.28 11.90
N TRP A 11 10.13 -1.75 10.82
CA TRP A 11 9.44 -2.12 9.59
C TRP A 11 9.89 -3.50 9.11
N THR A 12 8.99 -4.27 8.52
CA THR A 12 9.28 -5.61 7.98
C THR A 12 9.00 -5.65 6.49
N PHE A 13 10.01 -6.09 5.73
CA PHE A 13 9.88 -6.41 4.32
C PHE A 13 9.28 -7.81 4.15
N TYR A 14 8.32 -7.93 3.24
CA TYR A 14 7.79 -9.21 2.79
C TYR A 14 7.74 -9.24 1.26
N TYR A 15 7.63 -10.44 0.70
CA TYR A 15 7.10 -10.61 -0.65
C TYR A 15 5.87 -11.51 -0.62
N PHE A 16 4.92 -11.21 -1.49
CA PHE A 16 3.82 -12.11 -1.79
C PHE A 16 4.14 -12.88 -3.07
N GLN A 17 4.03 -14.20 -3.04
CA GLN A 17 4.18 -15.08 -4.19
C GLN A 17 2.84 -15.69 -4.55
N ARG A 18 2.28 -15.26 -5.67
CA ARG A 18 1.03 -15.80 -6.19
C ARG A 18 1.17 -17.30 -6.46
N PRO A 19 0.27 -18.15 -5.92
CA PRO A 19 0.24 -19.56 -6.26
C PRO A 19 -0.04 -19.79 -7.76
N PRO A 20 0.36 -20.94 -8.32
CA PRO A 20 -0.01 -21.34 -9.67
C PRO A 20 -1.53 -21.30 -9.87
N ALA A 21 -1.98 -20.96 -11.08
CA ALA A 21 -3.41 -20.78 -11.39
C ALA A 21 -4.29 -22.02 -11.12
N ASN A 22 -3.68 -23.20 -11.04
CA ASN A 22 -4.35 -24.47 -10.82
C ASN A 22 -4.35 -24.92 -9.34
N SER A 23 -3.94 -24.06 -8.40
CA SER A 23 -4.00 -24.37 -6.96
C SER A 23 -5.46 -24.23 -6.48
N PRO A 24 -6.13 -25.31 -6.05
CA PRO A 24 -7.53 -25.27 -5.63
C PRO A 24 -7.71 -24.50 -4.31
N ASP A 25 -6.70 -24.52 -3.45
CA ASP A 25 -6.67 -23.79 -2.19
C ASP A 25 -5.60 -22.70 -2.28
N MET A 26 -6.03 -21.43 -2.35
CA MET A 26 -5.14 -20.29 -2.21
C MET A 26 -5.07 -19.93 -0.72
N ASN A 27 -4.10 -20.49 0.00
CA ASN A 27 -3.77 -19.97 1.32
C ASN A 27 -2.96 -18.67 1.14
N TYR A 28 -3.63 -17.53 1.31
CA TYR A 28 -3.01 -16.21 1.16
C TYR A 28 -1.88 -15.99 2.17
N GLU A 29 -2.03 -16.52 3.39
CA GLU A 29 -1.02 -16.42 4.44
C GLU A 29 0.27 -17.15 4.06
N GLU A 30 0.17 -18.37 3.52
CA GLU A 30 1.32 -19.14 3.04
C GLU A 30 2.03 -18.49 1.84
N SER A 31 1.34 -17.61 1.14
CA SER A 31 1.88 -16.88 0.00
C SER A 31 2.68 -15.63 0.42
N ILE A 32 2.66 -15.23 1.70
CA ILE A 32 3.42 -14.09 2.22
C ILE A 32 4.67 -14.58 2.94
N HIS A 33 5.83 -14.18 2.44
CA HIS A 33 7.12 -14.58 2.97
C HIS A 33 7.88 -13.39 3.54
N LYS A 34 8.32 -13.51 4.79
CA LYS A 34 9.14 -12.48 5.48
C LYS A 34 10.55 -12.47 4.89
N ILE A 35 11.02 -11.29 4.51
CA ILE A 35 12.39 -11.06 4.06
C ILE A 35 13.25 -10.67 5.26
N GLY A 36 12.82 -9.68 6.04
CA GLY A 36 13.56 -9.20 7.20
C GLY A 36 12.90 -8.00 7.86
N LYS A 37 13.14 -7.85 9.17
CA LYS A 37 12.68 -6.72 9.99
C LYS A 37 13.85 -5.78 10.25
N VAL A 38 13.60 -4.48 10.15
CA VAL A 38 14.60 -3.42 10.28
C VAL A 38 14.19 -2.44 11.37
N PHE A 39 15.19 -1.91 12.06
CA PHE A 39 15.08 -0.97 13.17
C PHE A 39 15.91 0.30 12.92
N THR A 40 16.76 0.30 11.90
CA THR A 40 17.65 1.41 11.54
C THR A 40 17.63 1.71 10.04
N CYS A 41 18.04 2.92 9.66
CA CYS A 41 18.21 3.31 8.26
C CYS A 41 19.22 2.39 7.55
N GLU A 42 20.30 1.99 8.23
CA GLU A 42 21.32 1.10 7.68
C GLU A 42 20.76 -0.29 7.38
N GLU A 43 19.94 -0.84 8.28
CA GLU A 43 19.26 -2.13 8.06
C GLU A 43 18.23 -2.03 6.93
N PHE A 44 17.50 -0.91 6.83
CA PHE A 44 16.63 -0.67 5.67
C PHE A 44 17.43 -0.76 4.37
N TRP A 45 18.55 -0.05 4.27
CA TRP A 45 19.37 -0.05 3.05
C TRP A 45 20.08 -1.39 2.81
N SER A 46 20.45 -2.12 3.86
CA SER A 46 21.09 -3.44 3.72
C SER A 46 20.15 -4.45 3.05
N ILE A 47 18.84 -4.37 3.32
CA ILE A 47 17.83 -5.17 2.62
C ILE A 47 17.48 -4.56 1.27
N TYR A 48 17.02 -3.30 1.26
CA TYR A 48 16.40 -2.70 0.09
C TYR A 48 17.33 -2.61 -1.13
N SER A 49 18.62 -2.34 -0.91
CA SER A 49 19.62 -2.27 -2.00
C SER A 49 19.86 -3.61 -2.72
N HIS A 50 19.50 -4.74 -2.10
CA HIS A 50 19.64 -6.08 -2.66
C HIS A 50 18.32 -6.66 -3.20
N LEU A 51 17.20 -5.94 -3.07
CA LEU A 51 15.92 -6.37 -3.62
C LEU A 51 15.87 -6.16 -5.14
N ILE A 52 15.18 -7.06 -5.83
CA ILE A 52 14.81 -6.86 -7.24
C ILE A 52 13.86 -5.64 -7.29
N ARG A 53 14.22 -4.65 -8.10
CA ARG A 53 13.41 -3.44 -8.28
C ARG A 53 12.03 -3.76 -8.86
N PRO A 54 10.96 -3.01 -8.49
CA PRO A 54 9.60 -3.33 -8.91
C PRO A 54 9.41 -3.48 -10.43
N ASP A 55 10.10 -2.68 -11.24
CA ASP A 55 10.03 -2.72 -12.71
C ASP A 55 10.61 -4.01 -13.31
N LYS A 56 11.35 -4.80 -12.52
CA LYS A 56 11.97 -6.07 -12.91
C LYS A 56 11.39 -7.27 -12.17
N LEU A 57 10.36 -7.09 -11.35
CA LEU A 57 9.76 -8.19 -10.60
C LEU A 57 9.10 -9.23 -11.52
N PRO A 58 9.24 -10.52 -11.18
CA PRO A 58 8.41 -11.55 -11.79
C PRO A 58 6.92 -11.27 -11.59
N ALA A 59 6.13 -11.80 -12.52
CA ALA A 59 4.68 -11.68 -12.56
C ALA A 59 3.92 -12.00 -11.30
N THR A 60 4.47 -12.97 -10.60
CA THR A 60 3.88 -13.66 -9.48
C THR A 60 4.29 -13.02 -8.17
N ILE A 61 5.18 -12.01 -8.20
CA ILE A 61 5.75 -11.40 -7.01
C ILE A 61 5.20 -10.00 -6.81
N ALA A 62 4.74 -9.72 -5.59
CA ALA A 62 4.53 -8.37 -5.07
C ALA A 62 5.49 -8.13 -3.89
N LEU A 63 5.98 -6.89 -3.74
CA LEU A 63 6.82 -6.51 -2.60
C LEU A 63 6.02 -5.71 -1.60
N HIS A 64 6.20 -5.99 -0.32
CA HIS A 64 5.50 -5.32 0.77
C HIS A 64 6.50 -4.73 1.77
N LEU A 65 6.13 -3.62 2.40
CA LEU A 65 6.77 -3.08 3.60
C LEU A 65 5.68 -2.73 4.60
N PHE A 66 5.72 -3.30 5.81
CA PHE A 66 4.72 -3.06 6.85
C PHE A 66 5.37 -2.73 8.18
N ARG A 67 4.71 -1.91 8.98
CA ARG A 67 5.15 -1.50 10.31
C ARG A 67 5.08 -2.69 11.26
N GLY A 68 6.06 -2.82 12.15
CA GLY A 68 6.12 -3.94 13.10
C GLY A 68 6.23 -5.27 12.38
N ASP A 69 5.29 -6.18 12.69
CA ASP A 69 5.15 -7.48 12.02
C ASP A 69 3.76 -7.64 11.36
N SER A 70 3.02 -6.54 11.19
CA SER A 70 1.75 -6.54 10.47
C SER A 70 1.97 -7.02 9.03
N ARG A 71 1.00 -7.72 8.47
CA ARG A 71 1.08 -8.25 7.10
C ARG A 71 0.03 -7.62 6.21
N ALA A 72 0.16 -7.73 4.89
CA ALA A 72 -0.86 -7.30 3.92
C ALA A 72 -2.10 -8.22 3.91
N MET A 73 -2.62 -8.57 5.08
CA MET A 73 -3.75 -9.49 5.27
C MET A 73 -4.85 -8.75 6.00
N TRP A 74 -6.07 -8.80 5.49
CA TRP A 74 -7.18 -8.07 6.09
C TRP A 74 -7.65 -8.70 7.41
N GLU A 75 -7.31 -9.97 7.65
CA GLU A 75 -7.52 -10.73 8.88
C GLU A 75 -6.59 -10.29 10.02
N ASP A 76 -5.49 -9.59 9.70
CA ASP A 76 -4.59 -9.02 10.70
C ASP A 76 -5.36 -8.02 11.57
N ALA A 77 -5.16 -8.09 12.89
CA ALA A 77 -5.86 -7.23 13.84
C ALA A 77 -5.60 -5.74 13.56
N ASP A 78 -4.43 -5.38 13.02
CA ASP A 78 -4.09 -4.02 12.62
C ASP A 78 -4.82 -3.56 11.34
N ASN A 79 -5.35 -4.50 10.55
CA ASN A 79 -6.00 -4.21 9.28
C ASN A 79 -7.52 -4.33 9.33
N ILE A 80 -8.11 -5.11 10.23
CA ILE A 80 -9.53 -5.50 10.15
C ILE A 80 -10.53 -4.32 10.07
N LYS A 81 -10.20 -3.17 10.66
CA LYS A 81 -11.01 -1.92 10.61
C LYS A 81 -10.50 -0.89 9.60
N GLY A 82 -9.46 -1.27 8.85
CA GLY A 82 -8.71 -0.42 7.97
C GLY A 82 -9.25 -0.36 6.55
N GLY A 83 -8.44 0.22 5.68
CA GLY A 83 -8.68 0.26 4.25
C GLY A 83 -7.38 0.37 3.47
N SER A 84 -7.53 0.35 2.14
CA SER A 84 -6.42 0.52 1.22
C SER A 84 -6.70 1.65 0.24
N PHE A 85 -5.71 2.50 0.07
CA PHE A 85 -5.56 3.35 -1.11
C PHE A 85 -4.92 2.52 -2.23
N LEU A 86 -5.37 2.72 -3.45
CA LEU A 86 -4.83 2.14 -4.67
C LEU A 86 -4.45 3.26 -5.62
N LEU A 87 -3.15 3.43 -5.81
CA LEU A 87 -2.57 4.33 -6.81
C LEU A 87 -2.06 3.51 -7.99
N ARG A 88 -2.68 3.71 -9.15
CA ARG A 88 -2.26 3.07 -10.40
C ARG A 88 -1.22 3.90 -11.12
N LEU A 89 -0.05 3.31 -11.36
CA LEU A 89 1.08 3.99 -11.95
C LEU A 89 1.31 3.65 -13.43
N PRO A 90 1.92 4.57 -14.19
CA PRO A 90 2.56 4.24 -15.45
C PRO A 90 3.76 3.28 -15.24
N LYS A 91 3.95 2.32 -16.15
CA LYS A 91 4.97 1.26 -16.03
C LYS A 91 6.40 1.74 -15.72
N GLY A 92 6.79 2.90 -16.25
CA GLY A 92 8.16 3.42 -16.12
C GLY A 92 8.48 4.12 -14.79
N GLN A 93 7.48 4.46 -13.98
CA GLN A 93 7.68 5.27 -12.77
C GLN A 93 7.79 4.44 -11.48
N VAL A 94 7.41 3.17 -11.53
CA VAL A 94 7.24 2.32 -10.35
C VAL A 94 8.51 2.22 -9.48
N LYS A 95 9.68 2.09 -10.08
CA LYS A 95 10.94 1.93 -9.33
C LYS A 95 11.27 3.15 -8.47
N PHE A 96 10.93 4.34 -8.96
CA PHE A 96 11.18 5.60 -8.26
C PHE A 96 10.08 5.87 -7.23
N LEU A 97 8.82 5.72 -7.63
CA LEU A 97 7.69 6.02 -6.73
C LEU A 97 7.58 5.01 -5.59
N TRP A 98 7.94 3.75 -5.81
CA TRP A 98 8.06 2.77 -4.74
C TRP A 98 9.15 3.18 -3.73
N GLU A 99 10.35 3.53 -4.20
CA GLU A 99 11.43 3.98 -3.31
C GLU A 99 11.02 5.22 -2.51
N LYS A 100 10.47 6.24 -3.16
CA LYS A 100 9.98 7.46 -2.48
C LYS A 100 8.93 7.14 -1.43
N LEU A 101 7.99 6.24 -1.74
CA LEU A 101 6.96 5.81 -0.80
C LEU A 101 7.57 5.14 0.44
N LEU A 102 8.51 4.21 0.24
CA LEU A 102 9.16 3.53 1.36
C LEU A 102 9.96 4.50 2.24
N LEU A 103 10.71 5.41 1.62
CA LEU A 103 11.47 6.42 2.35
C LEU A 103 10.56 7.32 3.18
N ALA A 104 9.47 7.83 2.59
CA ALA A 104 8.48 8.64 3.29
C ALA A 104 7.80 7.89 4.46
N MET A 105 7.62 6.57 4.34
CA MET A 105 7.08 5.75 5.43
C MET A 105 8.07 5.58 6.58
N ILE A 106 9.30 5.15 6.31
CA ILE A 106 10.30 4.90 7.36
C ILE A 106 10.78 6.19 8.04
N SER A 107 10.65 7.34 7.37
CA SER A 107 10.92 8.66 7.94
C SER A 107 9.67 9.32 8.53
N GLU A 108 8.60 8.56 8.77
CA GLU A 108 7.36 8.99 9.44
C GLU A 108 6.72 10.26 8.85
N GLN A 109 6.76 10.43 7.52
CA GLN A 109 6.04 11.54 6.85
C GLN A 109 4.53 11.28 6.78
N PHE A 110 4.13 10.03 6.91
CA PHE A 110 2.74 9.62 6.96
C PHE A 110 2.20 9.65 8.40
N PRO A 111 0.88 9.85 8.58
CA PRO A 111 0.25 9.69 9.88
C PRO A 111 0.50 8.29 10.43
N GLY A 112 0.57 8.17 11.76
CA GLY A 112 0.79 6.88 12.43
C GLY A 112 -0.31 5.84 12.18
N ASP A 113 -1.44 6.24 11.58
CA ASP A 113 -2.51 5.35 11.14
C ASP A 113 -2.10 4.48 9.93
N VAL A 114 -1.08 4.86 9.15
CA VAL A 114 -0.52 4.03 8.07
C VAL A 114 0.20 2.82 8.67
N ASN A 115 -0.06 1.65 8.10
CA ASN A 115 0.52 0.39 8.58
C ASN A 115 1.41 -0.29 7.54
N GLY A 116 1.30 0.02 6.25
CA GLY A 116 2.19 -0.54 5.24
C GLY A 116 1.86 -0.20 3.80
N ALA A 117 2.69 -0.70 2.90
CA ALA A 117 2.53 -0.58 1.47
C ALA A 117 2.79 -1.90 0.76
N ALA A 118 2.20 -2.04 -0.42
CA ALA A 118 2.49 -3.12 -1.36
C ALA A 118 2.62 -2.60 -2.79
N VAL A 119 3.48 -3.23 -3.60
CA VAL A 119 3.58 -2.97 -5.03
C VAL A 119 3.41 -4.26 -5.82
N SER A 120 2.48 -4.23 -6.78
CA SER A 120 2.30 -5.28 -7.78
C SER A 120 2.42 -4.69 -9.17
N THR A 121 3.02 -5.42 -10.11
CA THR A 121 3.21 -4.95 -11.49
C THR A 121 2.32 -5.63 -12.51
N ARG A 122 1.31 -6.42 -12.09
CA ARG A 122 0.45 -7.19 -13.00
C ARG A 122 -1.06 -7.14 -12.70
N PRO A 123 -1.90 -7.05 -13.76
CA PRO A 123 -1.57 -6.70 -15.16
C PRO A 123 -1.16 -5.22 -15.32
N LYS A 124 -1.43 -4.42 -14.29
CA LYS A 124 -1.11 -2.98 -14.19
C LYS A 124 -0.13 -2.79 -13.04
N VAL A 125 0.52 -1.64 -13.01
CA VAL A 125 1.35 -1.27 -11.87
C VAL A 125 0.47 -0.60 -10.84
N ASP A 126 0.28 -1.28 -9.73
CA ASP A 126 -0.60 -0.86 -8.65
C ASP A 126 0.23 -0.74 -7.36
N LEU A 127 0.19 0.46 -6.75
CA LEU A 127 0.71 0.74 -5.42
C LEU A 127 -0.46 0.76 -4.44
N TYR A 128 -0.35 -0.03 -3.38
CA TYR A 128 -1.31 -0.10 -2.30
C TYR A 128 -0.72 0.54 -1.05
N ILE A 129 -1.52 1.33 -0.35
CA ILE A 129 -1.18 1.91 0.94
C ILE A 129 -2.28 1.53 1.92
N TRP A 130 -1.88 0.85 2.98
CA TRP A 130 -2.77 0.27 3.98
C TRP A 130 -2.73 1.14 5.25
N HIS A 131 -3.88 1.30 5.89
CA HIS A 131 -4.02 2.07 7.12
C HIS A 131 -5.10 1.46 8.03
N ARG A 132 -5.05 1.79 9.33
CA ARG A 132 -5.79 1.07 10.39
C ARG A 132 -7.25 1.48 10.55
N THR A 133 -7.62 2.71 10.15
CA THR A 133 -8.94 3.28 10.53
C THR A 133 -9.74 3.80 9.34
N ALA A 134 -10.48 2.93 8.63
CA ALA A 134 -11.22 3.32 7.43
C ALA A 134 -12.33 4.35 7.65
N SER A 135 -12.90 4.40 8.85
CA SER A 135 -13.96 5.35 9.23
C SER A 135 -13.43 6.76 9.51
N ASN A 136 -12.11 6.93 9.66
CA ASN A 136 -11.50 8.23 9.95
C ASN A 136 -11.19 8.98 8.66
N GLU A 137 -12.16 9.77 8.17
CA GLU A 137 -12.01 10.54 6.94
C GLU A 137 -10.88 11.57 7.00
N VAL A 138 -10.64 12.19 8.17
CA VAL A 138 -9.56 13.15 8.37
C VAL A 138 -8.20 12.49 8.14
N ALA A 139 -7.97 11.32 8.76
CA ALA A 139 -6.76 10.54 8.53
C ALA A 139 -6.62 10.13 7.06
N ARG A 140 -7.71 9.72 6.40
CA ARG A 140 -7.66 9.37 4.97
C ARG A 140 -7.25 10.57 4.11
N MET A 141 -7.79 11.76 4.39
CA MET A 141 -7.45 12.97 3.65
C MET A 141 -6.00 13.39 3.87
N GLU A 142 -5.49 13.26 5.10
CA GLU A 142 -4.09 13.52 5.43
C GLU A 142 -3.14 12.55 4.74
N ILE A 143 -3.49 11.26 4.68
CA ILE A 143 -2.75 10.24 3.91
C ILE A 143 -2.71 10.60 2.43
N CYS A 144 -3.86 10.97 1.83
CA CYS A 144 -3.90 11.42 0.43
C CYS A 144 -3.06 12.68 0.18
N SER A 145 -3.07 13.63 1.11
CA SER A 145 -2.29 14.86 1.00
C SER A 145 -0.79 14.57 1.07
N THR A 146 -0.40 13.63 1.93
CA THR A 146 0.97 13.14 2.04
C THR A 146 1.39 12.39 0.78
N LEU A 147 0.55 11.49 0.24
CA LEU A 147 0.82 10.81 -1.03
C LEU A 147 1.07 11.80 -2.16
N TRP A 148 0.23 12.84 -2.26
CA TRP A 148 0.40 13.89 -3.27
C TRP A 148 1.74 14.58 -3.15
N ARG A 149 2.09 15.07 -1.96
CA ARG A 149 3.32 15.81 -1.68
C ARG A 149 4.57 14.95 -1.87
N GLU A 150 4.64 13.80 -1.19
CA GLU A 150 5.83 12.96 -1.15
C GLU A 150 6.11 12.28 -2.49
N LEU A 151 5.07 11.87 -3.21
CA LEU A 151 5.23 11.23 -4.52
C LEU A 151 5.24 12.24 -5.68
N GLY A 152 4.92 13.51 -5.43
CA GLY A 152 4.84 14.55 -6.46
C GLY A 152 3.77 14.23 -7.51
N LEU A 153 2.60 13.78 -7.05
CA LEU A 153 1.55 13.30 -7.96
C LEU A 153 1.02 14.47 -8.82
N PRO A 154 0.89 14.30 -10.15
CA PRO A 154 0.31 15.34 -11.00
C PRO A 154 -1.15 15.64 -10.65
N HIS A 155 -1.61 16.84 -11.01
CA HIS A 155 -3.05 17.15 -10.98
C HIS A 155 -3.84 16.12 -11.81
N LYS A 156 -5.08 15.88 -11.40
CA LYS A 156 -6.01 14.87 -11.94
C LYS A 156 -5.58 13.42 -11.69
N THR A 157 -4.52 13.18 -10.93
CA THR A 157 -4.20 11.83 -10.45
C THR A 157 -5.37 11.31 -9.62
N LYS A 158 -5.78 10.06 -9.90
CA LYS A 158 -6.86 9.37 -9.19
C LYS A 158 -6.26 8.36 -8.23
N ILE A 159 -6.75 8.35 -7.01
CA ILE A 159 -6.40 7.39 -5.97
C ILE A 159 -7.71 6.72 -5.57
N ASP A 160 -7.86 5.45 -5.92
CA ASP A 160 -9.02 4.66 -5.51
C ASP A 160 -8.88 4.30 -4.03
N TYR A 161 -9.98 4.27 -3.30
CA TYR A 161 -9.98 3.89 -1.90
C TYR A 161 -11.03 2.82 -1.63
N SER A 162 -10.70 1.87 -0.77
CA SER A 162 -11.59 0.76 -0.42
C SER A 162 -11.41 0.39 1.05
N PRO A 163 -12.44 0.54 1.89
CA PRO A 163 -12.48 -0.09 3.22
C PRO A 163 -12.36 -1.61 3.09
N PHE A 164 -11.64 -2.27 3.99
CA PHE A 164 -11.52 -3.73 3.93
C PHE A 164 -12.85 -4.45 4.20
N SER A 165 -13.78 -3.84 4.95
CA SER A 165 -15.15 -4.33 5.11
C SER A 165 -15.87 -4.60 3.77
N ASP A 166 -15.64 -3.74 2.78
CA ASP A 166 -16.27 -3.81 1.46
C ASP A 166 -15.56 -4.82 0.54
N MET A 167 -14.31 -5.18 0.86
CA MET A 167 -13.58 -6.25 0.18
C MET A 167 -14.03 -7.62 0.69
N MET A 168 -14.29 -7.75 2.00
CA MET A 168 -14.77 -8.98 2.63
C MET A 168 -16.21 -9.30 2.24
N ASN A 169 -17.09 -8.30 2.22
CA ASN A 169 -18.52 -8.52 1.98
C ASN A 169 -18.88 -8.33 0.49
N THR A 170 -18.74 -9.39 -0.30
CA THR A 170 -18.99 -9.38 -1.76
C THR A 170 -20.44 -9.13 -2.16
N SER A 171 -21.41 -9.29 -1.24
CA SER A 171 -22.84 -9.08 -1.49
C SER A 171 -23.34 -7.67 -1.15
N ALA A 172 -22.53 -6.84 -0.50
CA ALA A 172 -22.89 -5.47 -0.16
C ALA A 172 -22.70 -4.50 -1.34
N SER A 173 -23.55 -3.46 -1.40
CA SER A 173 -23.37 -2.34 -2.33
C SER A 173 -22.05 -1.62 -2.02
N LYS A 174 -21.05 -1.81 -2.87
CA LYS A 174 -19.71 -1.21 -2.68
C LYS A 174 -19.77 0.29 -2.93
N THR A 175 -19.49 1.09 -1.91
CA THR A 175 -19.32 2.52 -2.09
C THR A 175 -17.95 2.75 -2.72
N GLN A 176 -17.91 3.28 -3.94
CA GLN A 176 -16.64 3.58 -4.59
C GLN A 176 -16.17 4.96 -4.14
N ILE A 177 -15.16 5.00 -3.28
CA ILE A 177 -14.50 6.22 -2.84
C ILE A 177 -13.28 6.44 -3.74
N GLN A 178 -13.13 7.63 -4.30
CA GLN A 178 -11.98 8.02 -5.08
C GLN A 178 -11.52 9.41 -4.67
N TYR A 179 -10.22 9.58 -4.47
CA TYR A 179 -9.60 10.88 -4.29
C TYR A 179 -9.01 11.35 -5.63
N ILE A 180 -9.19 12.62 -5.94
CA ILE A 180 -8.61 13.25 -7.13
C ILE A 180 -7.71 14.39 -6.67
N ILE A 181 -6.47 14.42 -7.15
CA ILE A 181 -5.55 15.52 -6.88
C ILE A 181 -6.00 16.74 -7.71
N GLU A 182 -6.61 17.72 -7.05
CA GLU A 182 -6.99 19.01 -7.65
C GLU A 182 -5.88 20.03 -7.44
N SER A 183 -6.08 21.29 -7.85
CA SER A 183 -5.01 22.31 -7.80
C SER A 183 -4.64 22.79 -6.40
N ASP A 184 -5.57 22.66 -5.46
CA ASP A 184 -5.49 23.10 -4.07
C ASP A 184 -5.35 21.92 -3.08
N GLY A 185 -5.50 20.68 -3.55
CA GLY A 185 -5.33 19.48 -2.73
C GLY A 185 -6.10 18.28 -3.23
N PRO A 186 -6.03 17.15 -2.50
CA PRO A 186 -6.88 16.01 -2.79
C PRO A 186 -8.35 16.33 -2.47
N ALA A 187 -9.25 16.03 -3.40
CA ALA A 187 -10.69 16.11 -3.21
C ALA A 187 -11.30 14.70 -3.22
N MET A 188 -12.15 14.41 -2.23
CA MET A 188 -12.88 13.13 -2.16
C MET A 188 -14.10 13.15 -3.07
N LYS A 189 -14.33 12.07 -3.82
CA LYS A 189 -15.53 11.82 -4.63
C LYS A 189 -16.11 10.47 -4.26
N ILE A 190 -17.40 10.47 -3.92
CA ILE A 190 -18.16 9.26 -3.65
C ILE A 190 -19.00 8.95 -4.89
N MET A 191 -18.79 7.77 -5.47
CA MET A 191 -19.60 7.28 -6.58
C MET A 191 -20.50 6.15 -6.07
N THR A 192 -21.80 6.39 -6.07
CA THR A 192 -22.81 5.35 -5.87
C THR A 192 -23.06 4.67 -7.22
N LYS A 193 -22.84 3.35 -7.31
CA LYS A 193 -23.37 2.59 -8.45
C LYS A 193 -24.90 2.57 -8.30
N GLY A 194 -25.60 3.26 -9.20
CA GLY A 194 -27.00 2.97 -9.45
C GLY A 194 -27.15 1.49 -9.80
N LYS A 195 -28.21 0.85 -9.30
CA LYS A 195 -28.59 -0.50 -9.74
C LYS A 195 -28.53 -0.51 -11.26
N GLN A 196 -27.85 -1.50 -11.83
CA GLN A 196 -28.10 -1.86 -13.23
C GLN A 196 -29.55 -2.31 -13.26
N ASP A 197 -30.42 -1.46 -13.81
CA ASP A 197 -31.77 -1.86 -14.19
C ASP A 197 -31.63 -3.03 -15.17
N ALA A 198 -32.29 -4.14 -14.79
CA ALA A 198 -32.36 -5.37 -15.56
C ALA A 198 -33.16 -5.21 -16.85
#